data_AF-T0L557-F1
#
_entry.id   AF-T0L557-F1
#
_cell.length_a   1.000
_cell.length_b   1.000
_cell.length_c   1.000
_cell.angle_alpha   90.00
_cell.angle_beta   90.00
_cell.angle_gamma   90.00
#
_symmetry.space_group_name_H-M   'P 1'
#
loop_
_entity.id
_entity.type
_entity.pdbx_description
1 polymer ?
#
loop_
_entity_poly.entity_id
_entity_poly.type
_entity_poly.pdbx_seq_one_letter_code
_entity_poly.pdbx_strand_id
1 'polypeptide(L)'
;MNGNKKGFLPYYLMIYTTIKMIIIIIDCFSLHYTHYQAISFLTGLTRFNCFKYLFKKSYYIYISIGFIIEGILLILYRKISMYSNIRIMLELGMFSFNIASMIYLYPYYLFTKDKTI
;
A
#
# COMPACT_ATOMS: atom_id res chain seq x y z
N MET A 1 -3.90 34.06 -3.46
CA MET A 1 -3.52 33.01 -2.49
C MET A 1 -3.85 31.64 -3.07
N ASN A 2 -3.02 31.13 -4.00
CA ASN A 2 -3.21 29.79 -4.56
C ASN A 2 -2.39 28.79 -3.76
N GLY A 3 -2.98 28.27 -2.70
CA GLY A 3 -2.37 27.19 -1.93
C GLY A 3 -2.17 25.97 -2.83
N ASN A 4 -0.92 25.53 -2.95
CA ASN A 4 -0.54 24.20 -3.45
C ASN A 4 -1.43 23.15 -2.77
N LYS A 5 -2.51 22.72 -3.42
CA LYS A 5 -3.33 21.62 -2.94
C LYS A 5 -2.50 20.35 -3.09
N LYS A 6 -1.76 20.01 -2.03
CA LYS A 6 -1.13 18.70 -1.86
C LYS A 6 -2.23 17.68 -2.09
N GLY A 7 -2.15 16.91 -3.17
CA GLY A 7 -3.28 16.04 -3.48
C GLY A 7 -3.43 14.94 -2.44
N PHE A 8 -4.63 14.37 -2.41
CA PHE A 8 -5.14 13.49 -1.37
C PHE A 8 -4.57 12.06 -1.36
N LEU A 9 -4.16 11.53 -2.51
CA LEU A 9 -3.63 10.18 -2.72
C LEU A 9 -2.44 9.81 -1.81
N PRO A 10 -1.37 10.62 -1.71
CA PRO A 10 -0.24 10.29 -0.84
C PRO A 10 -0.65 10.21 0.63
N TYR A 11 -1.60 11.04 1.08
CA TYR A 11 -2.15 10.97 2.44
C TYR A 11 -3.04 9.73 2.64
N TYR A 12 -3.87 9.41 1.65
CA TYR A 12 -4.66 8.19 1.66
C TYR A 12 -3.79 6.93 1.75
N LEU A 13 -2.73 6.84 0.93
CA LEU A 13 -1.78 5.72 0.97
C LEU A 13 -1.04 5.64 2.31
N MET A 14 -0.74 6.80 2.90
CA MET A 14 -0.13 6.87 4.22
C MET A 14 -1.06 6.30 5.29
N ILE A 15 -2.32 6.77 5.34
CA ILE A 15 -3.33 6.31 6.28
C ILE A 15 -3.61 4.81 6.09
N TYR A 16 -3.79 4.37 4.84
CA TYR A 16 -4.02 2.96 4.51
C TYR A 16 -2.88 2.07 5.03
N THR A 17 -1.63 2.45 4.75
CA THR A 17 -0.46 1.65 5.17
C THR A 17 -0.34 1.63 6.70
N THR A 18 -0.60 2.75 7.37
CA THR A 18 -0.59 2.80 8.85
C THR A 18 -1.67 1.91 9.46
N ILE A 19 -2.91 2.00 8.98
CA ILE A 19 -4.01 1.14 9.44
C ILE A 19 -3.67 -0.34 9.18
N LYS A 20 -3.18 -0.67 8.00
CA LYS A 20 -2.80 -2.04 7.65
C LYS A 20 -1.69 -2.57 8.58
N MET A 21 -0.70 -1.75 8.91
CA MET A 21 0.36 -2.13 9.85
C MET A 21 -0.18 -2.38 11.25
N ILE A 22 -1.11 -1.56 11.74
CA ILE A 22 -1.77 -1.77 13.04
C ILE A 22 -2.52 -3.10 13.05
N ILE A 23 -3.28 -3.39 11.99
CA ILE A 23 -4.01 -4.66 11.85
C ILE A 23 -3.03 -5.85 11.87
N ILE A 24 -1.93 -5.77 11.12
CA ILE A 24 -0.92 -6.83 11.11
C ILE A 24 -0.30 -7.01 12.50
N ILE A 25 -0.01 -5.93 13.22
CA ILE A 25 0.53 -6.01 14.59
C ILE A 25 -0.46 -6.73 15.52
N ILE A 26 -1.75 -6.38 15.46
CA ILE A 26 -2.80 -7.03 16.25
C ILE A 26 -2.88 -8.53 15.90
N ASP A 27 -2.88 -8.85 14.60
CA ASP A 27 -2.86 -10.23 14.11
C ASP A 27 -1.62 -11.00 14.60
N CYS A 28 -0.46 -10.36 14.69
CA CYS A 28 0.77 -10.97 15.22
C CYS A 28 0.71 -11.27 16.73
N PHE A 29 -0.08 -10.53 17.50
CA PHE A 29 -0.32 -10.83 18.92
C PHE A 29 -1.30 -11.99 19.14
N SER A 30 -2.08 -12.36 18.12
CA SER A 30 -2.81 -13.62 18.14
C SER A 30 -1.82 -14.78 17.97
N LEU A 31 -2.00 -15.88 18.72
CA LEU A 31 -1.07 -17.01 18.86
C LEU A 31 -0.70 -17.76 17.55
N HIS A 32 -1.16 -17.30 16.39
CA HIS A 32 -0.92 -17.91 15.08
C HIS A 32 -0.13 -16.97 14.17
N TYR A 33 1.14 -16.75 14.53
CA TYR A 33 2.08 -16.01 13.70
C TYR A 33 2.41 -16.82 12.43
N THR A 34 2.00 -16.31 11.28
CA THR A 34 2.28 -16.93 9.98
C THR A 34 3.43 -16.23 9.27
N HIS A 35 4.22 -16.97 8.48
CA HIS A 35 5.25 -16.38 7.61
C HIS A 35 4.69 -15.30 6.67
N TYR A 36 3.41 -15.39 6.27
CA TYR A 36 2.74 -14.33 5.52
C TYR A 36 2.66 -13.01 6.31
N GLN A 37 2.27 -13.05 7.58
CA GLN A 37 2.19 -11.87 8.43
C GLN A 37 3.58 -11.25 8.64
N ALA A 38 4.63 -12.07 8.80
CA ALA A 38 6.00 -11.61 8.90
C ALA A 38 6.44 -10.81 7.67
N ILE A 39 6.19 -11.36 6.47
CA ILE A 39 6.58 -10.71 5.23
C ILE A 39 5.70 -9.48 4.97
N SER A 40 4.39 -9.58 5.23
CA SER A 40 3.44 -8.46 5.11
C SER A 40 3.76 -7.30 6.06
N PHE A 41 4.25 -7.62 7.25
CA PHE A 41 4.76 -6.62 8.20
C PHE A 41 6.02 -5.95 7.64
N LEU A 42 6.95 -6.73 7.09
CA LEU A 42 8.18 -6.21 6.50
C LEU A 42 7.87 -5.29 5.30
N THR A 43 6.96 -5.68 4.42
CA THR A 43 6.52 -4.87 3.27
C THR A 43 5.70 -3.65 3.68
N GLY A 44 4.92 -3.73 4.76
CA GLY A 44 4.29 -2.55 5.34
C GLY A 44 5.32 -1.59 5.96
N LEU A 45 6.36 -2.10 6.61
CA LEU A 45 7.43 -1.32 7.22
C LEU A 45 8.33 -0.63 6.18
N THR A 46 8.63 -1.29 5.06
CA THR A 46 9.34 -0.65 3.94
C THR A 46 8.51 0.49 3.34
N ARG A 47 7.20 0.31 3.16
CA ARG A 47 6.30 1.37 2.69
C ARG A 47 6.20 2.53 3.68
N PHE A 48 6.13 2.25 4.97
CA PHE A 48 6.15 3.26 6.03
C PHE A 48 7.45 4.08 6.00
N ASN A 49 8.61 3.42 5.85
CA ASN A 49 9.89 4.10 5.72
C ASN A 49 9.98 4.97 4.46
N CYS A 50 9.31 4.56 3.37
CA CYS A 50 9.21 5.35 2.15
C CYS A 50 8.40 6.64 2.32
N PHE A 51 7.67 6.85 3.42
CA PHE A 51 6.95 8.12 3.67
C PHE A 51 7.83 9.35 3.66
N LYS A 52 9.12 9.21 3.97
CA LYS A 52 10.12 10.29 3.83
C LYS A 52 10.20 10.85 2.40
N TYR A 53 9.70 10.11 1.42
CA TYR A 53 9.71 10.46 0.00
C TYR A 53 8.31 10.66 -0.61
N LEU A 54 7.27 10.87 0.20
CA LEU A 54 5.84 10.91 -0.17
C LEU A 54 5.49 11.66 -1.48
N PHE A 55 6.25 12.71 -1.83
CA PHE A 55 6.04 13.57 -3.00
C PHE A 55 7.00 13.33 -4.17
N LYS A 56 7.89 12.33 -4.07
CA LYS A 56 8.80 11.94 -5.16
C LYS A 56 8.18 10.86 -6.03
N LYS A 57 8.45 10.88 -7.34
CA LYS A 57 8.03 9.81 -8.27
C LYS A 57 8.44 8.42 -7.81
N SER A 58 9.64 8.30 -7.23
CA SER A 58 10.17 7.04 -6.72
C SER A 58 9.28 6.39 -5.64
N TYR A 59 8.59 7.19 -4.83
CA TYR A 59 7.69 6.69 -3.78
C TYR A 59 6.57 5.80 -4.32
N TYR A 60 5.89 6.25 -5.39
CA TYR A 60 4.79 5.50 -5.99
C TYR A 60 5.25 4.19 -6.63
N ILE A 61 6.46 4.18 -7.19
CA ILE A 61 7.07 2.96 -7.74
C ILE A 61 7.33 1.96 -6.61
N TYR A 62 7.99 2.38 -5.53
CA TYR A 62 8.30 1.51 -4.39
C TYR A 62 7.04 0.97 -3.71
N ILE A 63 6.02 1.81 -3.52
CA ILE A 63 4.74 1.37 -2.96
C ILE A 63 4.03 0.37 -3.88
N SER A 64 4.01 0.62 -5.19
CA SER A 64 3.36 -0.27 -6.15
C SER A 64 4.03 -1.66 -6.15
N ILE A 65 5.37 -1.69 -6.13
CA ILE A 65 6.12 -2.94 -6.01
C ILE A 65 5.76 -3.66 -4.70
N GLY A 66 5.67 -2.95 -3.59
CA GLY A 66 5.26 -3.51 -2.30
C GLY A 66 3.87 -4.16 -2.35
N PHE A 67 2.89 -3.50 -2.98
CA PHE A 67 1.55 -4.06 -3.17
C PHE A 67 1.54 -5.30 -4.09
N ILE A 68 2.35 -5.31 -5.14
CA ILE A 68 2.47 -6.46 -6.05
C ILE A 68 3.07 -7.66 -5.30
N ILE A 69 4.15 -7.45 -4.53
CA ILE A 69 4.79 -8.51 -3.74
C ILE A 69 3.80 -9.09 -2.72
N GLU A 70 3.08 -8.23 -1.98
CA GLU A 70 2.05 -8.67 -1.04
C GLU A 70 0.94 -9.46 -1.74
N GLY A 71 0.46 -9.00 -2.90
CA GLY A 71 -0.55 -9.71 -3.68
C GLY A 71 -0.10 -11.09 -4.15
N ILE A 72 1.14 -11.21 -4.64
CA ILE A 72 1.72 -12.50 -5.06
C ILE A 72 1.82 -13.45 -3.87
N LEU A 73 2.33 -12.97 -2.74
CA LEU A 73 2.42 -13.78 -1.51
C LEU A 73 1.04 -14.29 -1.08
N LEU A 74 0.04 -13.43 -1.11
CA LEU A 74 -1.33 -13.77 -0.74
C LEU A 74 -1.89 -14.91 -1.61
N ILE A 75 -1.63 -14.87 -2.92
CA ILE A 75 -2.00 -15.94 -3.86
C ILE A 75 -1.24 -17.24 -3.57
N LEU A 76 0.04 -17.16 -3.21
CA LEU A 76 0.84 -18.33 -2.85
C LEU A 76 0.35 -18.98 -1.55
N TYR A 77 0.06 -18.18 -0.52
CA TYR A 77 -0.46 -18.68 0.76
C TYR A 77 -1.89 -19.24 0.67
N ARG A 78 -2.70 -18.78 -0.30
CA ARG A 78 -3.97 -19.44 -0.65
C ARG A 78 -3.74 -20.90 -1.04
N LYS A 79 -2.74 -21.19 -1.86
CA LYS A 79 -2.48 -22.54 -2.38
C LYS A 79 -2.12 -23.53 -1.26
N ILE A 80 -1.62 -23.02 -0.14
CA ILE A 80 -1.25 -23.77 1.06
C ILE A 80 -2.43 -23.86 2.06
N SER A 81 -3.63 -23.40 1.66
CA SER A 81 -4.90 -23.50 2.41
C SER A 81 -4.96 -22.79 3.77
N MET A 82 -4.08 -21.81 4.02
CA MET A 82 -4.08 -21.07 5.30
C MET A 82 -5.07 -19.90 5.36
N TYR A 83 -5.64 -19.46 4.23
CA TYR A 83 -6.48 -18.27 4.14
C TYR A 83 -7.83 -18.55 3.46
N SER A 84 -8.90 -17.94 3.97
CA SER A 84 -10.25 -18.05 3.39
C SER A 84 -10.35 -17.28 2.07
N ASN A 85 -11.18 -17.78 1.14
CA ASN A 85 -11.41 -17.15 -0.16
C ASN A 85 -11.91 -15.70 -0.02
N ILE A 86 -12.71 -15.42 1.01
CA ILE A 86 -13.26 -14.08 1.27
C ILE A 86 -12.13 -13.10 1.64
N ARG A 87 -11.21 -13.48 2.53
CA ARG A 87 -10.07 -12.63 2.91
C ARG A 87 -9.17 -12.34 1.72
N ILE A 88 -8.94 -13.33 0.86
CA ILE A 88 -8.14 -13.18 -0.35
C ILE A 88 -8.78 -12.21 -1.35
N MET A 89 -10.08 -12.34 -1.60
CA MET A 89 -10.81 -11.42 -2.49
C MET A 89 -10.78 -9.98 -1.97
N LEU A 90 -10.97 -9.78 -0.67
CA LEU A 90 -10.95 -8.46 -0.06
C LEU A 90 -9.55 -7.82 -0.15
N GLU A 91 -8.50 -8.54 0.23
CA GLU A 91 -7.15 -7.98 0.21
C GLU A 91 -6.65 -7.71 -1.22
N LEU A 92 -6.89 -8.61 -2.18
CA LEU A 92 -6.56 -8.38 -3.60
C LEU A 92 -7.38 -7.23 -4.21
N GLY A 93 -8.66 -7.11 -3.84
CA GLY A 93 -9.50 -5.98 -4.24
C GLY A 93 -8.93 -4.65 -3.77
N MET A 94 -8.48 -4.57 -2.51
CA MET A 94 -7.85 -3.37 -1.97
C MET A 94 -6.49 -3.08 -2.61
N PHE A 95 -5.68 -4.10 -2.93
CA PHE A 95 -4.40 -3.89 -3.62
C PHE A 95 -4.59 -3.37 -5.03
N SER A 96 -5.51 -3.98 -5.78
CA SER A 96 -5.83 -3.54 -7.14
C SER A 96 -6.41 -2.12 -7.16
N PHE A 97 -7.29 -1.78 -6.22
CA PHE A 97 -7.79 -0.42 -6.06
C PHE A 97 -6.66 0.59 -5.76
N ASN A 98 -5.74 0.25 -4.85
CA ASN A 98 -4.59 1.10 -4.54
C ASN A 98 -3.69 1.31 -5.77
N ILE A 99 -3.36 0.25 -6.51
CA ILE A 99 -2.54 0.37 -7.73
C ILE A 99 -3.28 1.18 -8.80
N ALA A 100 -4.57 0.93 -9.01
CA ALA A 100 -5.37 1.65 -9.99
C ALA A 100 -5.49 3.14 -9.63
N SER A 101 -5.73 3.47 -8.37
CA SER A 101 -5.75 4.86 -7.90
C SER A 101 -4.40 5.54 -8.06
N MET A 102 -3.28 4.82 -7.87
CA MET A 102 -1.96 5.32 -8.23
C MET A 102 -1.86 5.60 -9.73
N ILE A 103 -2.18 4.66 -10.62
CA ILE A 103 -2.09 4.89 -12.07
C ILE A 103 -2.98 6.05 -12.53
N TYR A 104 -4.22 6.12 -12.04
CA TYR A 104 -5.21 7.09 -12.47
C TYR A 104 -4.96 8.49 -11.90
N LEU A 105 -4.68 8.59 -10.60
CA LEU A 105 -4.53 9.89 -9.95
C LEU A 105 -3.11 10.43 -10.05
N TYR A 106 -2.07 9.60 -10.21
CA TYR A 106 -0.67 10.04 -10.27
C TYR A 106 -0.37 11.12 -11.32
N PRO A 107 -0.89 11.07 -12.57
CA PRO A 107 -0.71 12.14 -13.54
C PRO A 107 -1.18 13.50 -13.03
N TYR A 108 -2.30 13.54 -12.30
CA TYR A 108 -2.86 14.78 -11.75
C TYR A 108 -1.96 15.45 -10.70
N TYR A 109 -1.04 14.71 -10.07
CA TYR A 109 -0.02 15.25 -9.15
C TYR A 109 1.21 15.83 -9.85
N LEU A 110 1.56 15.31 -11.03
CA LEU A 110 2.65 15.84 -11.84
C LEU A 110 2.25 17.16 -12.50
N PHE A 111 1.07 17.20 -13.12
CA PHE A 111 0.60 18.37 -13.87
C PHE A 111 0.21 19.57 -13.01
N THR A 112 0.03 19.41 -11.70
CA THR A 112 -0.22 20.54 -10.79
C THR A 112 1.07 21.30 -10.43
N LYS A 113 2.25 20.68 -10.58
CA LYS A 113 3.54 21.33 -10.30
C LYS A 113 4.05 22.16 -11.47
N ASP A 114 3.71 21.80 -12.71
CA ASP A 114 4.25 22.46 -13.91
C ASP A 114 3.47 23.70 -14.37
N LYS A 115 2.40 24.11 -13.67
CA LYS A 115 1.64 25.33 -13.97
C LYS A 115 2.16 26.59 -13.29
N THR A 116 3.41 26.60 -12.83
CA THR A 116 4.11 27.80 -12.37
C THR A 116 5.27 28.09 -13.32
N ILE A 117 4.94 28.60 -14.51
CA ILE A 117 5.84 29.43 -15.31
C ILE A 117 5.08 30.71 -15.59
#